data_AF-A0A9K3L786-F1
#
_entry.id   AF-A0A9K3L786-F1
#
_cell.length_a   1.000
_cell.length_b   1.000
_cell.length_c   1.000
_cell.angle_alpha   90.00
_cell.angle_beta   90.00
_cell.angle_gamma   90.00
#
_symmetry.space_group_name_H-M   'P 1'
#
loop_
_entity.id
_entity.type
_entity.pdbx_description
1 polymer ?
#
loop_
_entity_poly.entity_id
_entity_poly.type
_entity_poly.pdbx_seq_one_letter_code
_entity_poly.pdbx_strand_id
1 'polypeptide(L)'
;MKFGIDRAVTSPALLLFFFVIFSLNDVNAKRSSKIPPDLNTLEYSVYPRRTEEEAAVLEWGHSAIISALDASVARFGPQTSQAALLEVECMPILANPLNGVSKDVASEEGNEDGSKNPTLQKLRNAEEVHGNIVVMTNNGGLSGVQMAKIAKLSGAAALLVVNIDEQRPDDIYRLDVLEGEDADDIDIPVVMISLNSANVLTTATVEANMDPSDVVNHGMPERVRLYAGGDRPFFEDVEPVRPTLYLIHNLLTSQEADDLVKTAKSKVEPLEEGKTDALQLNTQPENYPGVESTMLWHGMLQSPALKAVEERIEQVTGFPSAHFSDFVVDKLEPGAEWKPHYDLQPYYTPMATIIVFLTDNGGPVVYPSARTPIKVTPQKGMAIVHHNTDEHNQMDLNTVHALLPVPAGAGAAYVARKYVFTTPISNARRIALPAFALPFGGKLPSIVTSVHDLMVDQFGMDDGSVYFDKLCVFLPLLLVGLLVQSLVGYIRKQLEGSGEKDTKSREKNSTPATTPRKGKKGKKE
;
A
#
# COMPACT_ATOMS: atom_id res chain seq x y z
N MET A 1 -1.83 9.96 -83.65
CA MET A 1 -0.51 10.46 -83.17
C MET A 1 -0.36 10.03 -81.72
N LYS A 2 0.81 9.49 -81.35
CA LYS A 2 1.26 8.97 -80.03
C LYS A 2 0.98 9.98 -78.89
N PHE A 3 0.83 9.65 -77.60
CA PHE A 3 1.57 8.82 -76.62
C PHE A 3 0.59 8.52 -75.44
N GLY A 4 0.75 7.60 -74.49
CA GLY A 4 1.81 6.74 -73.99
C GLY A 4 1.37 6.25 -72.59
N ILE A 5 1.65 5.00 -72.26
CA ILE A 5 1.30 4.31 -71.01
C ILE A 5 2.22 4.79 -69.88
N ASP A 6 1.71 4.94 -68.64
CA ASP A 6 2.51 4.50 -67.49
C ASP A 6 1.67 4.00 -66.30
N ARG A 7 2.20 2.94 -65.69
CA ARG A 7 1.65 2.15 -64.59
C ARG A 7 1.85 2.88 -63.26
N ALA A 8 0.82 2.90 -62.40
CA ALA A 8 1.00 3.10 -60.97
C ALA A 8 0.56 1.82 -60.22
N VAL A 9 1.50 1.29 -59.46
CA VAL A 9 1.44 0.09 -58.62
C VAL A 9 0.49 0.36 -57.45
N THR A 10 -0.64 -0.36 -57.39
CA THR A 10 -1.49 -0.42 -56.20
C THR A 10 -0.83 -1.32 -55.15
N SER A 11 -0.27 -0.71 -54.11
CA SER A 11 0.26 -1.43 -52.94
C SER A 11 -0.87 -2.13 -52.17
N PRO A 12 -0.72 -3.40 -51.74
CA PRO A 12 -1.68 -4.12 -50.89
C PRO A 12 -1.93 -3.46 -49.53
N ALA A 13 -1.06 -2.53 -49.11
CA ALA A 13 -1.15 -1.85 -47.83
C ALA A 13 -2.33 -0.87 -47.72
N LEU A 14 -2.79 -0.30 -48.85
CA LEU A 14 -3.88 0.71 -48.83
C LEU A 14 -5.27 0.06 -48.66
N LEU A 15 -5.43 -1.18 -49.12
CA LEU A 15 -6.68 -1.93 -48.97
C LEU A 15 -6.85 -2.51 -47.56
N LEU A 16 -5.74 -2.85 -46.89
CA LEU A 16 -5.74 -3.28 -45.49
C LEU A 16 -6.13 -2.14 -44.53
N PHE A 17 -5.73 -0.91 -44.85
CA PHE A 17 -6.01 0.27 -44.01
C PHE A 17 -7.50 0.64 -43.98
N PHE A 18 -8.23 0.46 -45.09
CA PHE A 18 -9.67 0.73 -45.15
C PHE A 18 -10.53 -0.36 -44.49
N PHE A 19 -10.09 -1.62 -44.49
CA PHE A 19 -10.81 -2.72 -43.82
C PHE A 19 -10.67 -2.67 -42.28
N VAL A 20 -9.53 -2.19 -41.77
CA VAL A 20 -9.31 -2.03 -40.33
C VAL A 20 -10.14 -0.87 -39.75
N ILE A 21 -10.32 0.24 -40.48
CA ILE A 21 -11.10 1.39 -40.02
C ILE A 21 -12.61 1.10 -40.00
N PHE A 22 -13.14 0.30 -40.94
CA PHE A 22 -14.56 -0.08 -40.91
C PHE A 22 -14.87 -1.16 -39.87
N SER A 23 -13.93 -2.07 -39.56
CA SER A 23 -14.13 -3.09 -38.53
C SER A 23 -14.03 -2.53 -37.10
N LEU A 24 -13.26 -1.45 -36.87
CA LEU A 24 -13.17 -0.79 -35.56
C LEU A 24 -14.41 0.06 -35.21
N ASN A 25 -15.10 0.62 -36.21
CA ASN A 25 -16.33 1.38 -35.97
C ASN A 25 -17.56 0.49 -35.70
N ASP A 26 -17.60 -0.73 -36.23
CA ASP A 26 -18.73 -1.66 -36.02
C ASP A 26 -18.63 -2.45 -34.69
N VAL A 27 -17.42 -2.63 -34.15
CA VAL A 27 -17.21 -3.27 -32.83
C VAL A 27 -17.62 -2.33 -31.67
N ASN A 28 -17.55 -1.01 -31.86
CA ASN A 28 -18.02 -0.04 -30.87
C ASN A 28 -19.54 0.21 -30.90
N ALA A 29 -20.24 -0.14 -31.98
CA ALA A 29 -21.68 0.08 -32.12
C ALA A 29 -22.58 -1.05 -31.55
N LYS A 30 -21.98 -2.15 -31.07
CA LYS A 30 -22.70 -3.32 -30.53
C LYS A 30 -22.46 -3.62 -29.05
N ARG A 31 -21.91 -2.68 -28.27
CA ARG A 31 -21.99 -2.73 -26.81
C ARG A 31 -23.33 -2.15 -26.37
N SER A 32 -24.30 -3.05 -26.23
CA SER A 32 -25.53 -2.95 -25.44
C SER A 32 -25.63 -1.67 -24.60
N SER A 33 -26.58 -0.79 -24.95
CA SER A 33 -27.10 0.30 -24.13
C SER A 33 -27.79 -0.23 -22.85
N LYS A 34 -27.04 -0.95 -22.01
CA LYS A 34 -27.48 -1.29 -20.66
C LYS A 34 -27.37 -0.01 -19.85
N ILE A 35 -28.50 0.43 -19.32
CA ILE A 35 -28.56 1.38 -18.21
C ILE A 35 -27.52 0.89 -17.18
N PRO A 36 -26.59 1.75 -16.70
CA PRO A 36 -25.65 1.37 -15.65
C PRO A 36 -26.45 0.74 -14.51
N PRO A 37 -26.05 -0.43 -13.98
CA PRO A 37 -26.77 -1.04 -12.87
C PRO A 37 -26.88 -0.02 -11.73
N ASP A 38 -28.08 0.13 -11.16
CA ASP A 38 -28.26 0.98 -9.99
C ASP A 38 -27.45 0.38 -8.85
N LEU A 39 -26.40 1.09 -8.44
CA LEU A 39 -25.46 0.67 -7.41
C LEU A 39 -26.17 0.37 -6.08
N ASN A 40 -27.35 0.92 -5.82
CA ASN A 40 -28.07 0.64 -4.59
C ASN A 40 -28.80 -0.71 -4.59
N THR A 41 -28.95 -1.34 -5.76
CA THR A 41 -29.77 -2.56 -5.94
C THR A 41 -28.95 -3.83 -6.18
N LEU A 42 -27.64 -3.71 -6.33
CA LEU A 42 -26.76 -4.86 -6.53
C LEU A 42 -26.65 -5.71 -5.25
N GLU A 43 -26.60 -7.04 -5.42
CA GLU A 43 -26.24 -7.95 -4.35
C GLU A 43 -24.74 -7.94 -4.17
N TYR A 44 -24.29 -7.40 -3.03
CA TYR A 44 -22.88 -7.23 -2.73
C TYR A 44 -22.37 -8.29 -1.77
N SER A 45 -21.16 -8.78 -2.05
CA SER A 45 -20.28 -9.33 -1.03
C SER A 45 -19.78 -8.18 -0.15
N VAL A 46 -20.14 -8.21 1.13
CA VAL A 46 -19.78 -7.16 2.09
C VAL A 46 -18.48 -7.50 2.80
N TYR A 47 -17.65 -6.47 2.97
CA TYR A 47 -16.35 -6.47 3.62
C TYR A 47 -16.22 -5.21 4.51
N PRO A 48 -15.33 -5.22 5.53
CA PRO A 48 -14.50 -6.34 5.93
C PRO A 48 -15.30 -7.44 6.63
N ARG A 49 -14.76 -8.66 6.61
CA ARG A 49 -15.25 -9.84 7.32
C ARG A 49 -14.33 -10.21 8.47
N ARG A 50 -13.05 -9.86 8.37
CA ARG A 50 -12.08 -10.02 9.45
C ARG A 50 -12.17 -8.86 10.45
N THR A 51 -11.75 -9.11 11.68
CA THR A 51 -11.70 -8.11 12.75
C THR A 51 -10.35 -8.13 13.46
N GLU A 52 -10.02 -7.04 14.16
CA GLU A 52 -8.79 -6.96 14.94
C GLU A 52 -8.75 -8.01 16.08
N GLU A 53 -9.91 -8.42 16.57
CA GLU A 53 -10.04 -9.40 17.66
C GLU A 53 -9.59 -10.80 17.26
N GLU A 54 -9.59 -11.14 15.97
CA GLU A 54 -9.10 -12.43 15.48
C GLU A 54 -7.66 -12.36 14.96
N ALA A 55 -7.06 -11.16 14.84
CA ALA A 55 -5.71 -11.02 14.30
C ALA A 55 -4.67 -11.68 15.22
N ALA A 56 -3.86 -12.56 14.66
CA ALA A 56 -2.70 -13.17 15.31
C ALA A 56 -1.48 -13.09 14.39
N VAL A 57 -0.31 -13.15 15.00
CA VAL A 57 0.96 -13.11 14.27
C VAL A 57 1.79 -14.32 14.63
N LEU A 58 2.33 -14.94 13.59
CA LEU A 58 3.29 -16.02 13.68
C LEU A 58 4.67 -15.49 13.29
N GLU A 59 5.61 -15.45 14.23
CA GLU A 59 6.93 -14.83 14.05
C GLU A 59 8.08 -15.82 14.27
N TRP A 60 9.12 -15.73 13.45
CA TRP A 60 10.38 -16.44 13.66
C TRP A 60 11.57 -15.62 13.13
N GLY A 61 12.78 -16.07 13.48
CA GLY A 61 14.02 -15.47 13.05
C GLY A 61 14.92 -15.06 14.21
N HIS A 62 16.00 -14.36 13.87
CA HIS A 62 17.00 -13.88 14.82
C HIS A 62 16.98 -12.36 14.86
N SER A 63 17.56 -11.73 15.88
CA SER A 63 17.48 -10.28 16.14
C SER A 63 17.78 -9.33 14.96
N ALA A 64 18.37 -9.81 13.85
CA ALA A 64 18.66 -9.04 12.65
C ALA A 64 17.63 -9.22 11.50
N ILE A 65 16.92 -10.35 11.45
CA ILE A 65 15.92 -10.66 10.40
C ILE A 65 14.75 -11.37 11.09
N ILE A 66 13.63 -10.67 11.17
CA ILE A 66 12.38 -11.16 11.73
C ILE A 66 11.41 -11.38 10.57
N SER A 67 10.91 -12.61 10.45
CA SER A 67 9.84 -12.96 9.54
C SER A 67 8.55 -13.08 10.32
N ALA A 68 7.46 -12.54 9.79
CA ALA A 68 6.15 -12.60 10.42
C ALA A 68 5.09 -12.99 9.37
N LEU A 69 4.13 -13.81 9.80
CA LEU A 69 2.97 -14.20 9.02
C LEU A 69 1.69 -13.80 9.76
N ASP A 70 0.70 -13.38 9.00
CA ASP A 70 -0.66 -13.12 9.47
C ASP A 70 -1.38 -14.45 9.72
N ALA A 71 -2.20 -14.48 10.77
CA ALA A 71 -3.02 -15.60 11.16
C ALA A 71 -4.35 -15.11 11.75
N SER A 72 -5.37 -15.96 11.71
CA SER A 72 -6.68 -15.70 12.32
C SER A 72 -6.99 -16.69 13.44
N VAL A 73 -7.25 -16.20 14.65
CA VAL A 73 -7.62 -17.01 15.82
C VAL A 73 -9.04 -17.55 15.68
N ALA A 74 -9.23 -18.84 15.90
CA ALA A 74 -10.53 -19.50 15.89
C ALA A 74 -11.52 -18.88 16.90
N ARG A 75 -12.84 -19.11 16.72
CA ARG A 75 -13.86 -18.69 17.70
C ARG A 75 -13.85 -19.49 19.01
N PHE A 76 -13.04 -20.53 19.07
CA PHE A 76 -12.88 -21.42 20.21
C PHE A 76 -11.40 -21.50 20.62
N GLY A 77 -11.15 -22.02 21.82
CA GLY A 77 -9.82 -21.97 22.42
C GLY A 77 -9.48 -20.58 23.01
N PRO A 78 -8.25 -20.41 23.53
CA PRO A 78 -7.73 -19.13 23.98
C PRO A 78 -7.80 -18.06 22.89
N GLN A 79 -8.25 -16.87 23.28
CA GLN A 79 -8.49 -15.73 22.38
C GLN A 79 -7.37 -14.69 22.48
N THR A 80 -7.30 -13.77 21.51
CA THR A 80 -6.35 -12.62 21.50
C THR A 80 -6.38 -11.79 22.77
N SER A 81 -7.57 -11.62 23.36
CA SER A 81 -7.76 -10.93 24.64
C SER A 81 -7.19 -11.68 25.85
N GLN A 82 -6.87 -12.97 25.70
CA GLN A 82 -6.30 -13.84 26.73
C GLN A 82 -4.81 -14.07 26.49
N ALA A 83 -4.03 -13.00 26.30
CA ALA A 83 -2.62 -13.05 25.91
C ALA A 83 -1.78 -14.10 26.66
N ALA A 84 -1.96 -14.22 27.99
CA ALA A 84 -1.23 -15.20 28.81
C ALA A 84 -1.44 -16.68 28.42
N LEU A 85 -2.57 -17.02 27.79
CA LEU A 85 -2.90 -18.36 27.30
C LEU A 85 -2.72 -18.49 25.78
N LEU A 86 -2.74 -17.37 25.05
CA LEU A 86 -2.55 -17.36 23.60
C LEU A 86 -1.07 -17.43 23.20
N GLU A 87 -0.20 -16.79 23.97
CA GLU A 87 1.22 -16.68 23.63
C GLU A 87 1.94 -18.03 23.74
N VAL A 88 2.35 -18.56 22.60
CA VAL A 88 3.03 -19.86 22.49
C VAL A 88 4.34 -19.70 21.76
N GLU A 89 5.43 -20.23 22.32
CA GLU A 89 6.77 -20.21 21.72
C GLU A 89 7.38 -21.62 21.70
N CYS A 90 7.22 -22.32 20.59
CA CYS A 90 7.75 -23.68 20.40
C CYS A 90 7.95 -24.02 18.92
N MET A 91 8.37 -25.25 18.63
CA MET A 91 8.64 -25.70 17.27
C MET A 91 7.32 -26.01 16.53
N PRO A 92 7.17 -25.62 15.26
CA PRO A 92 6.09 -26.11 14.40
C PRO A 92 6.40 -27.53 13.90
N ILE A 93 5.44 -28.44 13.99
CA ILE A 93 5.56 -29.85 13.59
C ILE A 93 4.37 -30.22 12.70
N LEU A 94 4.64 -30.83 11.54
CA LEU A 94 3.58 -31.33 10.67
C LEU A 94 2.85 -32.50 11.34
N ALA A 95 1.52 -32.50 11.27
CA ALA A 95 0.73 -33.63 11.74
C ALA A 95 0.97 -34.88 10.88
N ASN A 96 0.92 -36.06 11.52
CA ASN A 96 0.87 -37.35 10.82
C ASN A 96 -0.35 -38.15 11.25
N PRO A 97 -1.35 -38.37 10.37
CA PRO A 97 -1.50 -37.80 9.02
C PRO A 97 -1.74 -36.28 9.04
N LEU A 98 -1.39 -35.61 7.93
CA LEU A 98 -1.39 -34.14 7.81
C LEU A 98 -2.76 -33.51 8.06
N ASN A 99 -3.84 -34.22 7.74
CA ASN A 99 -5.19 -33.70 7.87
C ASN A 99 -5.86 -34.14 9.17
N GLY A 100 -5.16 -34.86 10.05
CA GLY A 100 -5.73 -35.46 11.26
C GLY A 100 -6.34 -36.84 11.02
N VAL A 101 -6.67 -37.52 12.13
CA VAL A 101 -7.22 -38.88 12.11
C VAL A 101 -8.72 -38.81 12.42
N SER A 102 -9.55 -39.10 11.41
CA SER A 102 -10.94 -39.51 11.60
C SER A 102 -11.07 -40.96 11.20
N LYS A 103 -11.60 -41.84 12.06
CA LYS A 103 -12.09 -43.12 11.57
C LYS A 103 -13.44 -42.88 10.92
N ASP A 104 -13.53 -43.14 9.60
CA ASP A 104 -14.80 -43.40 8.97
C ASP A 104 -15.49 -44.55 9.72
N VAL A 105 -16.73 -44.31 10.16
CA VAL A 105 -17.63 -45.36 10.65
C VAL A 105 -18.05 -46.20 9.44
N ALA A 106 -17.14 -47.04 8.96
CA ALA A 106 -17.37 -48.12 8.03
C ALA A 106 -17.12 -49.48 8.72
N SER A 107 -17.42 -49.57 10.02
CA SER A 107 -17.64 -50.83 10.71
C SER A 107 -19.12 -50.93 11.04
N GLU A 108 -19.80 -51.90 10.41
CA GLU A 108 -21.22 -52.28 10.59
C GLU A 108 -21.53 -52.86 11.98
N GLU A 109 -20.94 -52.34 13.05
CA GLU A 109 -21.31 -52.71 14.42
C GLU A 109 -21.70 -51.44 15.18
N GLY A 110 -23.02 -51.32 15.38
CA GLY A 110 -23.67 -50.15 15.94
C GLY A 110 -23.19 -49.81 17.34
N ASN A 111 -22.86 -48.53 17.55
CA ASN A 111 -22.89 -47.94 18.88
C ASN A 111 -24.35 -47.80 19.33
N GLU A 112 -24.67 -48.26 20.54
CA GLU A 112 -26.02 -48.26 21.14
C GLU A 112 -26.59 -46.85 21.45
N ASP A 113 -25.90 -45.76 21.12
CA ASP A 113 -26.29 -44.39 21.51
C ASP A 113 -26.58 -43.44 20.34
N GLY A 114 -26.72 -43.92 19.11
CA GLY A 114 -27.26 -43.13 17.99
C GLY A 114 -26.50 -41.84 17.60
N SER A 115 -25.41 -41.47 18.28
CA SER A 115 -24.57 -40.32 17.95
C SER A 115 -23.54 -40.71 16.90
N LYS A 116 -23.64 -40.08 15.73
CA LYS A 116 -22.70 -40.26 14.60
C LYS A 116 -21.44 -39.40 14.77
N ASN A 117 -20.84 -39.37 15.96
CA ASN A 117 -19.62 -38.61 16.15
C ASN A 117 -18.40 -39.51 15.85
N PRO A 118 -17.53 -39.13 14.90
CA PRO A 118 -16.31 -39.89 14.62
C PRO A 118 -15.45 -39.98 15.87
N THR A 119 -14.88 -41.16 16.13
CA THR A 119 -13.98 -41.36 17.28
C THR A 119 -12.64 -40.70 16.97
N LEU A 120 -12.39 -39.54 17.60
CA LEU A 120 -11.13 -38.80 17.47
C LEU A 120 -9.98 -39.57 18.14
N GLN A 121 -8.81 -39.58 17.50
CA GLN A 121 -7.61 -40.27 17.99
C GLN A 121 -6.39 -39.33 18.00
N LYS A 122 -5.36 -39.71 18.78
CA LYS A 122 -4.07 -39.02 18.74
C LYS A 122 -3.40 -39.18 17.37
N LEU A 123 -2.59 -38.20 17.01
CA LEU A 123 -1.72 -38.26 15.84
C LEU A 123 -0.68 -39.37 15.99
N ARG A 124 -0.22 -39.92 14.86
CA ARG A 124 0.79 -41.00 14.83
C ARG A 124 2.14 -40.53 15.37
N ASN A 125 2.44 -39.25 15.23
CA ASN A 125 3.61 -38.58 15.77
C ASN A 125 3.29 -37.76 17.03
N ALA A 126 2.35 -38.19 17.86
CA ALA A 126 1.97 -37.46 19.08
C ALA A 126 3.15 -37.16 20.02
N GLU A 127 4.17 -38.02 20.07
CA GLU A 127 5.39 -37.78 20.86
C GLU A 127 6.21 -36.59 20.35
N GLU A 128 6.22 -36.33 19.03
CA GLU A 128 6.87 -35.16 18.44
C GLU A 128 6.03 -33.88 18.60
N VAL A 129 4.70 -34.05 18.57
CA VAL A 129 3.72 -32.96 18.71
C VAL A 129 3.62 -32.45 20.15
N HIS A 130 3.90 -33.28 21.14
CA HIS A 130 3.74 -32.94 22.54
C HIS A 130 4.55 -31.70 22.93
N GLY A 131 3.86 -30.62 23.33
CA GLY A 131 4.45 -29.33 23.71
C GLY A 131 4.87 -28.44 22.53
N ASN A 132 4.54 -28.81 21.29
CA ASN A 132 4.86 -28.10 20.06
C ASN A 132 3.60 -27.56 19.36
N ILE A 133 3.77 -26.65 18.39
CA ILE A 133 2.67 -26.20 17.51
C ILE A 133 2.48 -27.30 16.47
N VAL A 134 1.29 -27.86 16.37
CA VAL A 134 0.99 -28.82 15.30
C VAL A 134 0.40 -28.11 14.09
N VAL A 135 0.88 -28.46 12.91
CA VAL A 135 0.40 -27.92 11.63
C VAL A 135 -0.46 -28.96 10.94
N MET A 136 -1.71 -28.59 10.62
CA MET A 136 -2.69 -29.43 9.94
C MET A 136 -3.28 -28.71 8.73
N THR A 137 -3.85 -29.44 7.76
CA THR A 137 -4.60 -28.82 6.65
C THR A 137 -6.11 -29.09 6.74
N ASN A 138 -6.91 -28.16 6.23
CA ASN A 138 -8.38 -28.20 6.31
C ASN A 138 -9.08 -29.10 5.26
N ASN A 139 -8.35 -29.92 4.48
CA ASN A 139 -8.93 -30.76 3.41
C ASN A 139 -9.32 -32.17 3.87
N GLY A 140 -9.18 -32.49 5.15
CA GLY A 140 -9.48 -33.82 5.70
C GLY A 140 -10.95 -34.13 5.93
N GLY A 141 -11.86 -33.20 5.61
CA GLY A 141 -13.28 -33.29 6.00
C GLY A 141 -13.52 -33.15 7.51
N LEU A 142 -12.47 -32.83 8.28
CA LEU A 142 -12.54 -32.52 9.70
C LEU A 142 -12.85 -31.04 9.92
N SER A 143 -13.72 -30.75 10.89
CA SER A 143 -13.96 -29.38 11.32
C SER A 143 -12.78 -28.80 12.10
N GLY A 144 -12.77 -27.47 12.26
CA GLY A 144 -11.78 -26.80 13.11
C GLY A 144 -11.77 -27.34 14.55
N VAL A 145 -12.95 -27.58 15.13
CA VAL A 145 -13.11 -28.12 16.48
C VAL A 145 -12.55 -29.55 16.58
N GLN A 146 -12.83 -30.40 15.59
CA GLN A 146 -12.31 -31.76 15.58
C GLN A 146 -10.78 -31.80 15.45
N MET A 147 -10.21 -30.96 14.57
CA MET A 147 -8.75 -30.82 14.45
C MET A 147 -8.12 -30.36 15.77
N ALA A 148 -8.72 -29.37 16.43
CA ALA A 148 -8.26 -28.86 17.71
C ALA A 148 -8.32 -29.93 18.82
N LYS A 149 -9.38 -30.73 18.86
CA LYS A 149 -9.47 -31.87 19.78
C LYS A 149 -8.39 -32.93 19.51
N ILE A 150 -8.11 -33.25 18.25
CA ILE A 150 -7.02 -34.17 17.87
C ILE A 150 -5.66 -33.61 18.31
N ALA A 151 -5.40 -32.33 18.06
CA ALA A 151 -4.18 -31.64 18.47
C ALA A 151 -4.01 -31.67 20.00
N LYS A 152 -5.06 -31.29 20.74
CA LYS A 152 -5.11 -31.34 22.21
C LYS A 152 -4.86 -32.76 22.74
N LEU A 153 -5.55 -33.77 22.21
CA LEU A 153 -5.36 -35.17 22.61
C LEU A 153 -3.92 -35.65 22.36
N SER A 154 -3.28 -35.10 21.34
CA SER A 154 -1.87 -35.38 20.99
C SER A 154 -0.88 -34.59 21.85
N GLY A 155 -1.34 -33.72 22.74
CA GLY A 155 -0.50 -32.92 23.64
C GLY A 155 0.09 -31.66 23.01
N ALA A 156 -0.45 -31.21 21.88
CA ALA A 156 0.03 -29.98 21.21
C ALA A 156 -0.09 -28.77 22.14
N ALA A 157 0.84 -27.82 22.01
CA ALA A 157 0.76 -26.53 22.69
C ALA A 157 -0.20 -25.57 21.97
N ALA A 158 -0.31 -25.69 20.65
CA ALA A 158 -1.24 -24.95 19.81
C ALA A 158 -1.46 -25.69 18.48
N LEU A 159 -2.52 -25.31 17.76
CA LEU A 159 -2.85 -25.80 16.43
C LEU A 159 -2.77 -24.67 15.41
N LEU A 160 -2.02 -24.91 14.34
CA LEU A 160 -1.94 -24.11 13.13
C LEU A 160 -2.66 -24.83 11.99
N VAL A 161 -3.77 -24.29 11.52
CA VAL A 161 -4.54 -24.83 10.39
C VAL A 161 -4.17 -24.07 9.12
N VAL A 162 -3.76 -24.80 8.10
CA VAL A 162 -3.45 -24.25 6.78
C VAL A 162 -4.68 -24.39 5.88
N ASN A 163 -5.11 -23.27 5.30
CA ASN A 163 -6.13 -23.27 4.26
C ASN A 163 -5.54 -23.81 2.96
N ILE A 164 -6.10 -24.90 2.43
CA ILE A 164 -5.68 -25.47 1.13
C ILE A 164 -6.82 -25.52 0.12
N ASP A 165 -7.81 -24.63 0.25
CA ASP A 165 -8.82 -24.40 -0.78
C ASP A 165 -8.15 -23.94 -2.08
N GLU A 166 -8.24 -24.74 -3.14
CA GLU A 166 -7.64 -24.44 -4.45
C GLU A 166 -8.22 -23.18 -5.09
N GLN A 167 -9.45 -22.77 -4.76
CA GLN A 167 -10.09 -21.58 -5.32
C GLN A 167 -9.67 -20.31 -4.62
N ARG A 168 -9.41 -20.38 -3.30
CA ARG A 168 -9.03 -19.26 -2.45
C ARG A 168 -7.96 -19.68 -1.45
N PRO A 169 -6.75 -20.04 -1.92
CA PRO A 169 -5.68 -20.57 -1.06
C PRO A 169 -5.10 -19.51 -0.12
N ASP A 170 -5.30 -18.24 -0.48
CA ASP A 170 -4.80 -17.09 0.28
C ASP A 170 -5.75 -16.59 1.36
N ASP A 171 -7.00 -17.04 1.35
CA ASP A 171 -7.98 -16.67 2.35
C ASP A 171 -7.54 -17.09 3.74
N ILE A 172 -7.54 -16.11 4.65
CA ILE A 172 -7.44 -16.30 6.09
C ILE A 172 -8.81 -15.94 6.68
N TYR A 173 -9.41 -16.86 7.41
CA TYR A 173 -10.70 -16.63 8.07
C TYR A 173 -10.76 -17.29 9.44
N ARG A 174 -11.70 -16.84 10.25
CA ARG A 174 -11.97 -17.44 11.55
C ARG A 174 -12.59 -18.82 11.41
N LEU A 175 -11.98 -19.82 12.04
CA LEU A 175 -12.61 -21.13 12.22
C LEU A 175 -13.78 -21.01 13.21
N ASP A 176 -14.96 -21.43 12.77
CA ASP A 176 -16.20 -21.42 13.55
C ASP A 176 -16.47 -22.77 14.22
N VAL A 177 -17.35 -22.75 15.23
CA VAL A 177 -17.93 -23.96 15.84
C VAL A 177 -19.15 -24.34 15.01
N LEU A 178 -19.15 -25.54 14.41
CA LEU A 178 -20.27 -26.00 13.61
C LEU A 178 -21.44 -26.44 14.49
N GLU A 179 -22.65 -26.45 13.93
CA GLU A 179 -23.85 -26.87 14.67
C GLU A 179 -23.71 -28.31 15.19
N GLY A 180 -23.91 -28.47 16.51
CA GLY A 180 -23.78 -29.76 17.19
C GLY A 180 -22.37 -30.10 17.68
N GLU A 181 -21.39 -29.22 17.47
CA GLU A 181 -20.05 -29.37 18.03
C GLU A 181 -19.94 -28.72 19.42
N ASP A 182 -19.16 -29.37 20.30
CA ASP A 182 -18.77 -28.83 21.60
C ASP A 182 -17.29 -28.43 21.54
N ALA A 183 -16.99 -27.18 21.90
CA ALA A 183 -15.65 -26.61 21.84
C ALA A 183 -15.16 -26.10 23.21
N ASP A 184 -15.95 -26.30 24.28
CA ASP A 184 -15.67 -25.77 25.61
C ASP A 184 -14.42 -26.37 26.24
N ASP A 185 -14.06 -27.59 25.83
CA ASP A 185 -12.88 -28.30 26.29
C ASP A 185 -11.60 -27.95 25.53
N ILE A 186 -11.63 -27.04 24.55
CA ILE A 186 -10.43 -26.63 23.82
C ILE A 186 -9.72 -25.53 24.60
N ASP A 187 -8.52 -25.83 25.11
CA ASP A 187 -7.69 -24.96 25.96
C ASP A 187 -6.34 -24.62 25.31
N ILE A 188 -6.15 -24.97 24.04
CA ILE A 188 -4.96 -24.64 23.25
C ILE A 188 -5.30 -23.58 22.21
N PRO A 189 -4.39 -22.65 21.88
CA PRO A 189 -4.58 -21.73 20.77
C PRO A 189 -4.82 -22.46 19.46
N VAL A 190 -5.77 -21.96 18.67
CA VAL A 190 -6.06 -22.47 17.33
C VAL A 190 -6.09 -21.30 16.37
N VAL A 191 -5.23 -21.34 15.37
CA VAL A 191 -5.15 -20.28 14.36
C VAL A 191 -5.16 -20.85 12.95
N MET A 192 -5.70 -20.07 12.01
CA MET A 192 -5.69 -20.35 10.58
C MET A 192 -4.69 -19.45 9.87
N ILE A 193 -3.95 -20.00 8.91
CA ILE A 193 -3.09 -19.27 7.98
C ILE A 193 -3.39 -19.69 6.54
N SER A 194 -2.98 -18.85 5.59
CA SER A 194 -3.08 -19.14 4.17
C SER A 194 -2.07 -20.20 3.72
N LEU A 195 -2.29 -20.77 2.53
CA LEU A 195 -1.34 -21.65 1.88
C LEU A 195 -0.01 -20.93 1.59
N ASN A 196 -0.05 -19.68 1.14
CA ASN A 196 1.15 -18.90 0.88
C ASN A 196 1.96 -18.66 2.16
N SER A 197 1.30 -18.34 3.28
CA SER A 197 1.96 -18.26 4.58
C SER A 197 2.60 -19.60 4.98
N ALA A 198 1.92 -20.72 4.74
CA ALA A 198 2.48 -22.05 5.01
C ALA A 198 3.69 -22.39 4.10
N ASN A 199 3.68 -21.97 2.83
CA ASN A 199 4.82 -22.12 1.92
C ASN A 199 6.03 -21.33 2.42
N VAL A 200 5.83 -20.09 2.90
CA VAL A 200 6.90 -19.30 3.53
C VAL A 200 7.41 -19.97 4.80
N LEU A 201 6.51 -20.50 5.64
CA LEU A 201 6.90 -21.20 6.87
C LEU A 201 7.74 -22.45 6.58
N THR A 202 7.36 -23.26 5.59
CA THR A 202 8.03 -24.51 5.20
C THR A 202 9.29 -24.32 4.34
N THR A 203 9.62 -23.08 3.96
CA THR A 203 10.86 -22.76 3.24
C THR A 203 11.77 -21.83 4.03
N ALA A 204 11.41 -21.52 5.29
CA ALA A 204 12.10 -20.57 6.14
C ALA A 204 13.58 -20.87 6.36
N THR A 205 13.97 -22.14 6.40
CA THR A 205 15.36 -22.58 6.61
C THR A 205 16.03 -23.14 5.35
N VAL A 206 15.33 -23.12 4.21
CA VAL A 206 15.80 -23.72 2.96
C VAL A 206 16.57 -22.70 2.14
N GLU A 207 17.83 -23.01 1.80
CA GLU A 207 18.65 -22.22 0.88
C GLU A 207 18.61 -22.78 -0.54
N ALA A 208 18.80 -21.94 -1.55
CA ALA A 208 18.69 -22.32 -2.97
C ALA A 208 19.60 -23.48 -3.41
N ASN A 209 20.70 -23.73 -2.69
CA ASN A 209 21.67 -24.79 -2.99
C ASN A 209 21.78 -25.85 -1.87
N MET A 210 20.81 -25.89 -0.95
CA MET A 210 20.78 -26.88 0.13
C MET A 210 20.42 -28.27 -0.42
N ASP A 211 21.12 -29.31 0.04
CA ASP A 211 20.78 -30.68 -0.34
C ASP A 211 19.46 -31.09 0.36
N PRO A 212 18.53 -31.79 -0.31
CA PRO A 212 17.28 -32.25 0.32
C PRO A 212 17.48 -33.07 1.60
N SER A 213 18.63 -33.76 1.74
CA SER A 213 18.97 -34.51 2.96
C SER A 213 19.36 -33.64 4.15
N ASP A 214 19.73 -32.38 3.91
CA ASP A 214 20.06 -31.40 4.94
C ASP A 214 18.82 -30.60 5.41
N VAL A 215 17.68 -30.74 4.72
CA VAL A 215 16.42 -30.08 5.10
C VAL A 215 15.83 -30.74 6.34
N VAL A 216 15.98 -30.07 7.48
CA VAL A 216 15.40 -30.49 8.76
C VAL A 216 13.99 -29.95 8.89
N ASN A 217 13.09 -30.73 9.51
CA ASN A 217 11.72 -30.34 9.83
C ASN A 217 10.95 -29.73 8.63
N HIS A 218 11.15 -30.28 7.44
CA HIS A 218 10.49 -29.80 6.21
C HIS A 218 10.73 -28.31 5.94
N GLY A 219 11.91 -27.78 6.30
CA GLY A 219 12.29 -26.39 6.05
C GLY A 219 11.65 -25.38 7.01
N MET A 220 10.90 -25.86 8.00
CA MET A 220 10.32 -25.03 9.04
C MET A 220 11.36 -24.57 10.08
N PRO A 221 11.17 -23.40 10.69
CA PRO A 221 12.08 -22.89 11.72
C PRO A 221 12.02 -23.76 12.98
N GLU A 222 13.13 -23.82 13.74
CA GLU A 222 13.19 -24.57 15.00
C GLU A 222 12.29 -23.99 16.11
N ARG A 223 11.91 -22.72 15.97
CA ARG A 223 11.11 -22.00 16.97
C ARG A 223 10.29 -20.92 16.31
N VAL A 224 9.03 -20.87 16.69
CA VAL A 224 8.05 -19.89 16.24
C VAL A 224 7.34 -19.31 17.46
N ARG A 225 7.00 -18.03 17.40
CA ARG A 225 6.16 -17.33 18.37
C ARG A 225 4.81 -17.07 17.76
N LEU A 226 3.76 -17.53 18.44
CA LEU A 226 2.38 -17.18 18.16
C LEU A 226 1.91 -16.21 19.24
N TYR A 227 1.37 -15.06 18.84
CA TYR A 227 0.83 -14.06 19.77
C TYR A 227 -0.27 -13.22 19.10
N ALA A 228 -1.00 -12.44 19.89
CA ALA A 228 -2.06 -11.57 19.39
C ALA A 228 -1.49 -10.48 18.44
N GLY A 229 -2.16 -10.22 17.32
CA GLY A 229 -1.72 -9.23 16.34
C GLY A 229 -1.78 -7.79 16.87
N GLY A 230 -2.75 -7.50 17.76
CA GLY A 230 -2.97 -6.17 18.31
C GLY A 230 -3.17 -5.14 17.19
N ASP A 231 -2.50 -3.99 17.30
CA ASP A 231 -2.60 -2.89 16.34
C ASP A 231 -1.75 -3.11 15.07
N ARG A 232 -1.17 -4.29 14.84
CA ARG A 232 -0.37 -4.56 13.64
C ARG A 232 -1.27 -4.62 12.41
N PRO A 233 -0.77 -4.14 11.25
CA PRO A 233 -1.50 -4.33 10.00
C PRO A 233 -1.66 -5.81 9.67
N PHE A 234 -2.85 -6.18 9.19
CA PHE A 234 -3.16 -7.53 8.73
C PHE A 234 -4.04 -7.47 7.48
N PHE A 235 -4.07 -8.56 6.70
CA PHE A 235 -4.63 -8.56 5.36
C PHE A 235 -5.98 -9.27 5.29
N GLU A 236 -6.85 -8.79 4.42
CA GLU A 236 -8.06 -9.53 4.06
C GLU A 236 -8.21 -9.55 2.53
N ASP A 237 -8.13 -10.75 1.96
CA ASP A 237 -8.31 -10.95 0.54
C ASP A 237 -9.78 -10.81 0.14
N VAL A 238 -10.03 -9.95 -0.86
CA VAL A 238 -11.38 -9.62 -1.31
C VAL A 238 -11.65 -10.25 -2.68
N GLU A 239 -10.80 -9.94 -3.67
CA GLU A 239 -10.85 -10.51 -5.02
C GLU A 239 -9.42 -10.65 -5.54
N PRO A 240 -8.95 -11.86 -5.88
CA PRO A 240 -7.55 -12.07 -6.25
C PRO A 240 -7.20 -11.60 -7.67
N VAL A 241 -8.14 -11.64 -8.62
CA VAL A 241 -7.79 -11.52 -10.05
C VAL A 241 -8.52 -10.39 -10.77
N ARG A 242 -9.84 -10.22 -10.57
CA ARG A 242 -10.66 -9.30 -11.40
C ARG A 242 -11.64 -8.45 -10.60
N PRO A 243 -11.20 -7.30 -10.03
CA PRO A 243 -9.81 -6.82 -9.99
C PRO A 243 -9.04 -7.38 -8.78
N THR A 244 -7.70 -7.40 -8.83
CA THR A 244 -6.90 -7.66 -7.64
C THR A 244 -7.18 -6.59 -6.57
N LEU A 245 -7.78 -7.01 -5.47
CA LEU A 245 -8.33 -6.19 -4.40
C LEU A 245 -8.13 -6.89 -3.06
N TYR A 246 -7.52 -6.19 -2.12
CA TYR A 246 -7.36 -6.64 -0.75
C TYR A 246 -7.49 -5.47 0.22
N LEU A 247 -7.79 -5.77 1.48
CA LEU A 247 -7.84 -4.79 2.56
C LEU A 247 -6.60 -4.93 3.44
N ILE A 248 -6.12 -3.80 3.92
CA ILE A 248 -5.13 -3.72 4.99
C ILE A 248 -5.83 -3.11 6.19
N HIS A 249 -6.12 -3.95 7.16
CA HIS A 249 -6.62 -3.52 8.47
C HIS A 249 -5.49 -2.85 9.24
N ASN A 250 -5.82 -1.90 10.12
CA ASN A 250 -4.84 -1.21 10.96
C ASN A 250 -3.67 -0.58 10.20
N LEU A 251 -3.88 -0.16 8.93
CA LEU A 251 -2.83 0.51 8.18
C LEU A 251 -2.41 1.81 8.89
N LEU A 252 -3.38 2.60 9.34
CA LEU A 252 -3.14 3.76 10.20
C LEU A 252 -3.71 3.51 11.59
N THR A 253 -2.99 3.98 12.61
CA THR A 253 -3.57 4.12 13.94
C THR A 253 -4.66 5.18 13.93
N SER A 254 -5.59 5.11 14.88
CA SER A 254 -6.64 6.13 15.05
C SER A 254 -6.07 7.56 15.17
N GLN A 255 -4.92 7.71 15.84
CA GLN A 255 -4.25 8.99 16.02
C GLN A 255 -3.64 9.51 14.72
N GLU A 256 -2.98 8.66 13.92
CA GLU A 256 -2.43 9.04 12.62
C GLU A 256 -3.54 9.48 11.65
N ALA A 257 -4.68 8.78 11.66
CA ALA A 257 -5.85 9.16 10.87
C ALA A 257 -6.39 10.54 11.30
N ASP A 258 -6.52 10.80 12.61
CA ASP A 258 -6.95 12.11 13.12
C ASP A 258 -5.99 13.25 12.76
N ASP A 259 -4.69 12.98 12.78
CA ASP A 259 -3.67 13.97 12.41
C ASP A 259 -3.72 14.31 10.92
N LEU A 260 -4.00 13.33 10.04
CA LEU A 260 -4.27 13.58 8.62
C LEU A 260 -5.53 14.42 8.42
N VAL A 261 -6.64 14.08 9.09
CA VAL A 261 -7.89 14.86 9.03
C VAL A 261 -7.65 16.30 9.49
N LYS A 262 -6.98 16.49 10.62
CA LYS A 262 -6.65 17.81 11.17
C LYS A 262 -5.81 18.63 10.20
N THR A 263 -4.84 17.99 9.53
CA THR A 263 -3.98 18.64 8.54
C THR A 263 -4.75 19.05 7.29
N ALA A 264 -5.70 18.23 6.83
CA ALA A 264 -6.49 18.48 5.64
C ALA A 264 -7.65 19.47 5.86
N LYS A 265 -8.24 19.52 7.05
CA LYS A 265 -9.50 20.23 7.32
C LYS A 265 -9.52 21.72 6.94
N SER A 266 -8.41 22.43 7.11
CA SER A 266 -8.30 23.85 6.72
C SER A 266 -7.85 24.05 5.27
N LYS A 267 -7.59 22.94 4.56
CA LYS A 267 -6.96 22.97 3.24
C LYS A 267 -7.85 22.52 2.10
N VAL A 268 -8.81 21.64 2.36
CA VAL A 268 -9.77 21.15 1.37
C VAL A 268 -10.48 22.28 0.65
N GLU A 269 -10.64 22.13 -0.67
CA GLU A 269 -11.34 23.05 -1.54
C GLU A 269 -12.35 22.27 -2.39
N PRO A 270 -13.54 22.83 -2.70
CA PRO A 270 -14.52 22.16 -3.53
C PRO A 270 -13.96 21.74 -4.89
N LEU A 271 -14.29 20.52 -5.31
CA LEU A 271 -14.01 20.04 -6.66
C LEU A 271 -15.03 20.66 -7.63
N GLU A 272 -14.59 21.62 -8.43
CA GLU A 272 -15.43 22.34 -9.40
C GLU A 272 -15.42 21.62 -10.76
N GLU A 273 -16.62 21.31 -11.29
CA GLU A 273 -16.77 20.68 -12.61
C GLU A 273 -16.09 21.51 -13.71
N GLY A 274 -15.32 20.84 -14.58
CA GLY A 274 -14.56 21.49 -15.65
C GLY A 274 -13.25 22.15 -15.22
N LYS A 275 -12.90 22.15 -13.93
CA LYS A 275 -11.63 22.65 -13.41
C LYS A 275 -10.72 21.51 -13.01
N THR A 276 -9.88 21.09 -13.95
CA THR A 276 -8.87 20.06 -13.72
C THR A 276 -7.58 20.68 -13.18
N ASP A 277 -6.97 20.05 -12.18
CA ASP A 277 -5.63 20.31 -11.70
C ASP A 277 -4.85 19.00 -11.70
N ALA A 278 -4.12 18.76 -12.79
CA ALA A 278 -3.33 17.55 -12.95
C ALA A 278 -2.18 17.49 -11.93
N LEU A 279 -1.62 18.63 -11.52
CA LEU A 279 -0.51 18.68 -10.57
C LEU A 279 -0.94 18.22 -9.17
N GLN A 280 -2.17 18.53 -8.78
CA GLN A 280 -2.79 18.11 -7.52
C GLN A 280 -3.66 16.85 -7.65
N LEU A 281 -3.57 16.13 -8.78
CA LEU A 281 -4.27 14.86 -9.04
C LEU A 281 -5.81 14.96 -9.02
N ASN A 282 -6.34 16.14 -9.36
CA ASN A 282 -7.76 16.40 -9.53
C ASN A 282 -8.10 16.51 -11.02
N THR A 283 -8.35 15.38 -11.68
CA THR A 283 -8.43 15.30 -13.14
C THR A 283 -9.82 14.96 -13.67
N GLN A 284 -10.71 14.53 -12.78
CA GLN A 284 -12.09 14.14 -13.09
C GLN A 284 -13.08 14.69 -12.05
N PRO A 285 -13.10 16.02 -11.78
CA PRO A 285 -13.94 16.61 -10.73
C PRO A 285 -15.44 16.28 -10.86
N GLU A 286 -15.92 16.01 -12.09
CA GLU A 286 -17.29 15.59 -12.38
C GLU A 286 -17.74 14.29 -11.69
N ASN A 287 -16.78 13.45 -11.29
CA ASN A 287 -17.01 12.18 -10.60
C ASN A 287 -17.13 12.34 -9.08
N TYR A 288 -16.93 13.54 -8.53
CA TYR A 288 -16.88 13.78 -7.09
C TYR A 288 -17.88 14.88 -6.65
N PRO A 289 -19.20 14.71 -6.90
CA PRO A 289 -20.19 15.72 -6.54
C PRO A 289 -20.23 15.96 -5.02
N GLY A 290 -20.09 17.22 -4.62
CA GLY A 290 -20.16 17.62 -3.20
C GLY A 290 -18.93 17.25 -2.37
N VAL A 291 -17.81 16.91 -3.03
CA VAL A 291 -16.54 16.58 -2.36
C VAL A 291 -15.63 17.81 -2.36
N GLU A 292 -14.98 18.05 -1.22
CA GLU A 292 -13.87 19.00 -1.09
C GLU A 292 -12.56 18.21 -0.98
N SER A 293 -11.52 18.57 -1.72
CA SER A 293 -10.27 17.81 -1.77
C SER A 293 -9.04 18.68 -1.56
N THR A 294 -7.96 18.09 -1.08
CA THR A 294 -6.63 18.72 -1.02
C THR A 294 -5.54 17.66 -1.15
N MET A 295 -4.49 17.98 -1.91
CA MET A 295 -3.25 17.22 -1.85
C MET A 295 -2.39 17.72 -0.68
N LEU A 296 -1.86 16.81 0.13
CA LEU A 296 -1.01 17.13 1.27
C LEU A 296 0.47 17.04 0.89
N TRP A 297 1.03 18.14 0.39
CA TRP A 297 2.42 18.23 -0.08
C TRP A 297 3.44 18.06 1.05
N HIS A 298 3.88 16.82 1.28
CA HIS A 298 4.92 16.49 2.26
C HIS A 298 6.19 15.99 1.59
N GLY A 299 6.08 15.15 0.56
CA GLY A 299 7.20 14.60 -0.21
C GLY A 299 8.28 14.00 0.69
N MET A 300 9.52 14.47 0.63
CA MET A 300 10.62 14.05 1.51
C MET A 300 10.78 14.94 2.76
N LEU A 301 9.99 16.01 2.89
CA LEU A 301 10.02 16.95 4.02
C LEU A 301 9.01 16.55 5.11
N GLN A 302 8.66 15.27 5.18
CA GLN A 302 7.64 14.76 6.10
C GLN A 302 8.12 14.77 7.56
N SER A 303 7.16 14.78 8.48
CA SER A 303 7.45 14.51 9.89
C SER A 303 7.88 13.04 10.09
N PRO A 304 8.61 12.72 11.17
CA PRO A 304 8.95 11.33 11.48
C PRO A 304 7.73 10.39 11.55
N ALA A 305 6.59 10.90 12.03
CA ALA A 305 5.35 10.12 12.09
C ALA A 305 4.82 9.76 10.69
N LEU A 306 4.76 10.73 9.76
CA LEU A 306 4.35 10.46 8.38
C LEU A 306 5.33 9.56 7.64
N LYS A 307 6.64 9.71 7.91
CA LYS A 307 7.66 8.82 7.35
C LYS A 307 7.45 7.37 7.83
N ALA A 308 7.11 7.17 9.10
CA ALA A 308 6.80 5.84 9.63
C ALA A 308 5.55 5.24 8.97
N VAL A 309 4.53 6.05 8.68
CA VAL A 309 3.36 5.63 7.89
C VAL A 309 3.77 5.20 6.48
N GLU A 310 4.60 5.99 5.80
CA GLU A 310 5.06 5.67 4.45
C GLU A 310 5.93 4.41 4.40
N GLU A 311 6.84 4.24 5.37
CA GLU A 311 7.64 3.02 5.54
C GLU A 311 6.75 1.80 5.83
N ARG A 312 5.69 1.98 6.64
CA ARG A 312 4.71 0.91 6.90
C ARG A 312 3.98 0.52 5.63
N ILE A 313 3.51 1.49 4.83
CA ILE A 313 2.86 1.23 3.54
C ILE A 313 3.82 0.47 2.60
N GLU A 314 5.08 0.89 2.51
CA GLU A 314 6.10 0.20 1.71
C GLU A 314 6.33 -1.23 2.20
N GLN A 315 6.41 -1.46 3.50
CA GLN A 315 6.60 -2.79 4.09
C GLN A 315 5.42 -3.74 3.83
N VAL A 316 4.18 -3.26 3.99
CA VAL A 316 2.99 -4.11 3.87
C VAL A 316 2.57 -4.33 2.41
N THR A 317 2.77 -3.35 1.53
CA THR A 317 2.40 -3.47 0.10
C THR A 317 3.54 -3.99 -0.78
N GLY A 318 4.79 -3.89 -0.31
CA GLY A 318 5.99 -4.16 -1.11
C GLY A 318 6.29 -3.10 -2.17
N PHE A 319 5.45 -2.07 -2.31
CA PHE A 319 5.70 -0.99 -3.27
C PHE A 319 6.73 0.00 -2.74
N PRO A 320 7.74 0.40 -3.53
CA PRO A 320 8.77 1.33 -3.05
C PRO A 320 8.19 2.73 -2.82
N SER A 321 8.53 3.36 -1.69
CA SER A 321 8.01 4.70 -1.33
C SER A 321 8.32 5.80 -2.34
N ALA A 322 9.34 5.62 -3.19
CA ALA A 322 9.64 6.55 -4.28
C ALA A 322 8.55 6.62 -5.37
N HIS A 323 7.67 5.63 -5.44
CA HIS A 323 6.60 5.52 -6.44
C HIS A 323 5.25 6.04 -5.94
N PHE A 324 5.18 6.47 -4.69
CA PHE A 324 3.95 6.96 -4.10
C PHE A 324 3.71 8.43 -4.39
N SER A 325 2.46 8.79 -4.68
CA SER A 325 2.00 10.16 -4.51
C SER A 325 2.03 10.57 -3.03
N ASP A 326 1.99 11.87 -2.76
CA ASP A 326 1.48 12.34 -1.46
C ASP A 326 -0.02 12.00 -1.33
N PHE A 327 -0.55 12.06 -0.10
CA PHE A 327 -1.97 11.81 0.15
C PHE A 327 -2.85 12.91 -0.48
N VAL A 328 -3.88 12.50 -1.20
CA VAL A 328 -5.03 13.34 -1.57
C VAL A 328 -6.14 13.05 -0.58
N VAL A 329 -6.57 14.05 0.18
CA VAL A 329 -7.60 13.88 1.20
C VAL A 329 -8.89 14.52 0.74
N ASP A 330 -9.94 13.69 0.69
CA ASP A 330 -11.29 14.07 0.34
C ASP A 330 -12.13 14.21 1.61
N LYS A 331 -12.83 15.33 1.75
CA LYS A 331 -13.84 15.60 2.76
C LYS A 331 -15.21 15.48 2.09
N LEU A 332 -16.03 14.60 2.63
CA LEU A 332 -17.36 14.28 2.14
C LEU A 332 -18.40 14.73 3.16
N GLU A 333 -19.21 15.72 2.80
CA GLU A 333 -20.38 16.10 3.60
C GLU A 333 -21.50 15.05 3.44
N PRO A 334 -22.50 15.01 4.33
CA PRO A 334 -23.64 14.10 4.19
C PRO A 334 -24.30 14.20 2.81
N GLY A 335 -24.45 13.07 2.13
CA GLY A 335 -24.95 12.98 0.76
C GLY A 335 -23.91 13.13 -0.35
N ALA A 336 -22.67 13.55 -0.06
CA ALA A 336 -21.58 13.51 -1.03
C ALA A 336 -21.21 12.06 -1.38
N GLU A 337 -20.81 11.85 -2.63
CA GLU A 337 -20.51 10.52 -3.20
C GLU A 337 -19.35 10.60 -4.19
N TRP A 338 -18.80 9.43 -4.56
CA TRP A 338 -17.99 9.30 -5.77
C TRP A 338 -18.80 8.51 -6.79
N LYS A 339 -19.01 9.08 -7.98
CA LYS A 339 -19.62 8.36 -9.11
C LYS A 339 -18.69 7.24 -9.59
N PRO A 340 -19.23 6.20 -10.26
CA PRO A 340 -18.40 5.16 -10.88
C PRO A 340 -17.33 5.75 -11.81
N HIS A 341 -16.07 5.49 -11.48
CA HIS A 341 -14.93 5.97 -12.27
C HIS A 341 -13.75 5.00 -12.19
N TYR A 342 -12.73 5.31 -12.98
CA TYR A 342 -11.41 4.69 -12.94
C TYR A 342 -10.41 5.71 -12.43
N ASP A 343 -9.43 5.27 -11.64
CA ASP A 343 -8.34 6.13 -11.17
C ASP A 343 -7.36 6.43 -12.30
N LEU A 344 -7.71 7.38 -13.16
CA LEU A 344 -6.88 7.79 -14.29
C LEU A 344 -6.22 9.12 -14.00
N GLN A 345 -4.89 9.11 -14.13
CA GLN A 345 -4.08 10.31 -14.04
C GLN A 345 -3.46 10.61 -15.41
N PRO A 346 -3.39 11.89 -15.83
CA PRO A 346 -2.97 12.24 -17.18
C PRO A 346 -1.52 11.87 -17.52
N TYR A 347 -0.62 11.87 -16.54
CA TYR A 347 0.81 11.60 -16.77
C TYR A 347 1.14 10.11 -16.81
N TYR A 348 0.58 9.36 -15.86
CA TYR A 348 0.85 7.94 -15.66
C TYR A 348 -0.40 7.36 -15.00
N THR A 349 -1.06 6.41 -15.64
CA THR A 349 -2.08 5.63 -14.96
C THR A 349 -1.44 4.99 -13.73
N PRO A 350 -1.94 5.27 -12.50
CA PRO A 350 -1.42 4.61 -11.32
C PRO A 350 -1.60 3.11 -11.50
N MET A 351 -0.57 2.33 -11.18
CA MET A 351 -0.63 0.85 -11.21
C MET A 351 -1.55 0.32 -10.12
N ALA A 352 -1.58 0.98 -8.96
CA ALA A 352 -2.47 0.65 -7.86
C ALA A 352 -2.91 1.92 -7.12
N THR A 353 -4.07 1.85 -6.47
CA THR A 353 -4.56 2.89 -5.57
C THR A 353 -4.73 2.33 -4.17
N ILE A 354 -4.31 3.12 -3.19
CA ILE A 354 -4.53 2.88 -1.76
C ILE A 354 -5.54 3.91 -1.28
N ILE A 355 -6.72 3.44 -0.88
CA ILE A 355 -7.80 4.27 -0.32
C ILE A 355 -7.86 3.99 1.18
N VAL A 356 -7.62 4.99 2.02
CA VAL A 356 -7.62 4.85 3.48
C VAL A 356 -8.82 5.59 4.06
N PHE A 357 -9.64 4.88 4.83
CA PHE A 357 -10.72 5.51 5.59
C PHE A 357 -10.14 6.25 6.80
N LEU A 358 -10.30 7.57 6.86
CA LEU A 358 -9.84 8.35 8.01
C LEU A 358 -10.92 8.49 9.10
N THR A 359 -12.14 8.08 8.79
CA THR A 359 -13.31 8.14 9.67
C THR A 359 -14.29 6.99 9.39
N ASP A 360 -15.03 6.54 10.39
CA ASP A 360 -16.00 5.43 10.29
C ASP A 360 -17.36 5.81 9.68
N ASN A 361 -17.69 7.10 9.63
CA ASN A 361 -19.00 7.60 9.22
C ASN A 361 -19.14 7.87 7.71
N GLY A 362 -18.22 7.36 6.90
CA GLY A 362 -18.26 7.49 5.45
C GLY A 362 -19.32 6.62 4.78
N GLY A 363 -19.51 6.82 3.48
CA GLY A 363 -20.20 5.86 2.65
C GLY A 363 -19.29 4.68 2.27
N PRO A 364 -19.84 3.49 1.99
CA PRO A 364 -19.04 2.34 1.56
C PRO A 364 -18.50 2.54 0.14
N VAL A 365 -17.29 2.01 -0.10
CA VAL A 365 -16.70 1.93 -1.44
C VAL A 365 -17.19 0.63 -2.10
N VAL A 366 -17.62 0.72 -3.36
CA VAL A 366 -18.18 -0.40 -4.12
C VAL A 366 -17.43 -0.64 -5.42
N TYR A 367 -17.30 -1.91 -5.79
CA TYR A 367 -16.74 -2.38 -7.06
C TYR A 367 -17.84 -3.16 -7.80
N PRO A 368 -18.68 -2.49 -8.61
CA PRO A 368 -19.83 -3.11 -9.25
C PRO A 368 -19.48 -4.12 -10.35
N SER A 369 -18.29 -4.00 -10.95
CA SER A 369 -17.86 -4.84 -12.09
C SER A 369 -16.94 -6.00 -11.69
N ALA A 370 -16.64 -6.16 -10.40
CA ALA A 370 -15.94 -7.34 -9.92
C ALA A 370 -16.77 -8.61 -10.19
N ARG A 371 -16.11 -9.79 -10.24
CA ARG A 371 -16.78 -11.08 -10.54
C ARG A 371 -18.05 -11.28 -9.71
N THR A 372 -17.96 -10.97 -8.42
CA THR A 372 -19.11 -10.74 -7.54
C THR A 372 -19.03 -9.28 -7.11
N PRO A 373 -20.10 -8.47 -7.21
CA PRO A 373 -20.05 -7.08 -6.76
C PRO A 373 -19.58 -7.00 -5.31
N ILE A 374 -18.63 -6.09 -5.04
CA ILE A 374 -18.01 -5.93 -3.72
C ILE A 374 -18.44 -4.61 -3.08
N LYS A 375 -18.67 -4.64 -1.77
CA LYS A 375 -18.95 -3.46 -0.94
C LYS A 375 -18.04 -3.49 0.28
N VAL A 376 -17.20 -2.47 0.41
CA VAL A 376 -16.31 -2.27 1.55
C VAL A 376 -16.88 -1.16 2.43
N THR A 377 -17.27 -1.50 3.65
CA THR A 377 -17.72 -0.54 4.65
C THR A 377 -16.54 0.15 5.31
N PRO A 378 -16.63 1.46 5.58
CA PRO A 378 -15.52 2.20 6.18
C PRO A 378 -15.21 1.72 7.59
N GLN A 379 -13.91 1.57 7.87
CA GLN A 379 -13.35 1.41 9.21
C GLN A 379 -12.11 2.28 9.30
N LYS A 380 -12.05 3.15 10.31
CA LYS A 380 -10.99 4.15 10.49
C LYS A 380 -9.64 3.45 10.57
N GLY A 381 -8.72 3.89 9.74
CA GLY A 381 -7.37 3.34 9.64
C GLY A 381 -7.24 2.14 8.72
N MET A 382 -8.35 1.51 8.30
CA MET A 382 -8.35 0.46 7.27
C MET A 382 -8.13 1.07 5.88
N ALA A 383 -7.38 0.35 5.06
CA ALA A 383 -7.14 0.70 3.67
C ALA A 383 -7.66 -0.35 2.71
N ILE A 384 -8.13 0.11 1.56
CA ILE A 384 -8.40 -0.68 0.37
C ILE A 384 -7.21 -0.53 -0.55
N VAL A 385 -6.65 -1.63 -1.02
CA VAL A 385 -5.65 -1.61 -2.09
C VAL A 385 -6.20 -2.33 -3.30
N HIS A 386 -6.28 -1.62 -4.42
CA HIS A 386 -6.73 -2.18 -5.68
C HIS A 386 -5.69 -1.93 -6.77
N HIS A 387 -5.48 -2.92 -7.64
CA HIS A 387 -4.58 -2.77 -8.78
C HIS A 387 -5.39 -2.27 -9.97
N ASN A 388 -5.02 -1.10 -10.49
CA ASN A 388 -5.67 -0.46 -11.63
C ASN A 388 -5.28 -1.10 -12.97
N THR A 389 -4.18 -1.86 -12.99
CA THR A 389 -3.66 -2.52 -14.17
C THR A 389 -3.55 -4.03 -13.99
N ASP A 390 -3.77 -4.77 -15.08
CA ASP A 390 -3.57 -6.21 -15.15
C ASP A 390 -2.08 -6.61 -15.25
N GLU A 391 -1.82 -7.91 -15.35
CA GLU A 391 -0.48 -8.50 -15.52
C GLU A 391 0.26 -8.06 -16.81
N HIS A 392 -0.44 -7.42 -17.75
CA HIS A 392 0.11 -6.86 -18.98
C HIS A 392 0.24 -5.33 -18.92
N ASN A 393 0.14 -4.75 -17.73
CA ASN A 393 0.12 -3.30 -17.48
C ASN A 393 -0.98 -2.57 -18.29
N GLN A 394 -2.07 -3.26 -18.65
CA GLN A 394 -3.23 -2.65 -19.26
C GLN A 394 -4.25 -2.31 -18.18
N MET A 395 -5.06 -1.27 -18.40
CA MET A 395 -6.10 -0.88 -17.45
C MET A 395 -7.10 -2.03 -17.24
N ASP A 396 -7.28 -2.45 -15.99
CA ASP A 396 -8.29 -3.44 -15.64
C ASP A 396 -9.67 -2.76 -15.52
N LEU A 397 -10.55 -3.03 -16.47
CA LEU A 397 -11.89 -2.44 -16.50
C LEU A 397 -12.80 -2.90 -15.33
N ASN A 398 -12.42 -3.94 -14.59
CA ASN A 398 -13.15 -4.40 -13.41
C ASN A 398 -12.87 -3.53 -12.17
N THR A 399 -11.89 -2.63 -12.23
CA THR A 399 -11.52 -1.70 -11.15
C THR A 399 -12.43 -0.48 -11.03
N VAL A 400 -13.44 -0.36 -11.91
CA VAL A 400 -14.43 0.70 -11.78
C VAL A 400 -15.03 0.65 -10.39
N HIS A 401 -14.94 1.78 -9.69
CA HIS A 401 -15.36 1.87 -8.30
C HIS A 401 -16.07 3.19 -8.05
N ALA A 402 -16.84 3.20 -6.96
CA ALA A 402 -17.64 4.32 -6.51
C ALA A 402 -17.64 4.34 -4.98
N LEU A 403 -17.97 5.48 -4.40
CA LEU A 403 -18.24 5.63 -2.98
C LEU A 403 -19.70 6.01 -2.86
N LEU A 404 -20.52 5.14 -2.27
CA LEU A 404 -21.95 5.39 -2.10
C LEU A 404 -22.16 6.61 -1.18
N PRO A 405 -23.28 7.34 -1.29
CA PRO A 405 -23.51 8.56 -0.52
C PRO A 405 -23.26 8.41 0.98
N VAL A 406 -22.57 9.40 1.57
CA VAL A 406 -22.41 9.49 3.03
C VAL A 406 -23.80 9.53 3.70
N PRO A 407 -24.07 8.68 4.72
CA PRO A 407 -25.39 8.59 5.35
C PRO A 407 -25.93 9.94 5.85
N ALA A 408 -27.23 10.17 5.64
CA ALA A 408 -27.90 11.36 6.15
C ALA A 408 -27.84 11.39 7.69
N GLY A 409 -27.43 12.53 8.27
CA GLY A 409 -27.27 12.70 9.71
C GLY A 409 -25.90 12.27 10.27
N ALA A 410 -25.02 11.70 9.44
CA ALA A 410 -23.60 11.57 9.78
C ALA A 410 -22.92 12.96 9.83
N GLY A 411 -21.74 13.03 10.46
CA GLY A 411 -20.84 14.18 10.29
C GLY A 411 -20.13 14.14 8.93
N ALA A 412 -19.23 15.10 8.68
CA ALA A 412 -18.31 15.03 7.55
C ALA A 412 -17.42 13.79 7.67
N ALA A 413 -17.32 13.01 6.61
CA ALA A 413 -16.42 11.87 6.49
C ALA A 413 -15.15 12.29 5.76
N TYR A 414 -14.04 11.58 6.03
CA TYR A 414 -12.75 11.83 5.40
C TYR A 414 -12.16 10.54 4.85
N VAL A 415 -11.66 10.62 3.61
CA VAL A 415 -10.99 9.51 2.93
C VAL A 415 -9.68 10.04 2.35
N ALA A 416 -8.59 9.31 2.51
CA ALA A 416 -7.31 9.61 1.89
C ALA A 416 -7.04 8.65 0.73
N ARG A 417 -6.53 9.17 -0.38
CA ARG A 417 -6.08 8.40 -1.53
C ARG A 417 -4.59 8.58 -1.72
N LYS A 418 -3.90 7.49 -2.01
CA LYS A 418 -2.48 7.48 -2.38
C LYS A 418 -2.33 6.61 -3.61
N TYR A 419 -1.64 7.13 -4.61
CA TYR A 419 -1.46 6.49 -5.89
C TYR A 419 -0.06 5.89 -5.98
N VAL A 420 0.02 4.69 -6.55
CA VAL A 420 1.28 3.99 -6.79
C VAL A 420 1.54 3.99 -8.29
N PHE A 421 2.63 4.62 -8.73
CA PHE A 421 2.98 4.71 -10.14
C PHE A 421 4.03 3.67 -10.54
N THR A 422 4.07 3.30 -11.83
CA THR A 422 5.11 2.41 -12.37
C THR A 422 6.48 3.06 -12.39
N THR A 423 6.54 4.39 -12.44
CA THR A 423 7.78 5.19 -12.41
C THR A 423 7.90 5.96 -11.09
N PRO A 424 9.13 6.16 -10.57
CA PRO A 424 9.33 7.00 -9.40
C PRO A 424 8.82 8.44 -9.59
N ILE A 425 8.26 9.03 -8.53
CA ILE A 425 7.90 10.44 -8.51
C ILE A 425 9.17 11.30 -8.58
N SER A 426 9.13 12.35 -9.41
CA SER A 426 10.27 13.23 -9.62
C SER A 426 10.71 13.97 -8.35
N ASN A 427 12.01 14.27 -8.24
CA ASN A 427 12.55 15.04 -7.13
C ASN A 427 11.92 16.44 -7.01
N ALA A 428 11.44 17.01 -8.12
CA ALA A 428 10.71 18.28 -8.09
C ALA A 428 9.44 18.15 -7.24
N ARG A 429 8.64 17.11 -7.50
CA ARG A 429 7.40 16.84 -6.76
C ARG A 429 7.65 16.34 -5.34
N ARG A 430 8.76 15.63 -5.09
CA ARG A 430 9.11 15.15 -3.74
C ARG A 430 9.81 16.17 -2.86
N ILE A 431 10.45 17.21 -3.41
CA ILE A 431 11.27 18.15 -2.62
C ILE A 431 10.87 19.59 -2.90
N ALA A 432 10.89 20.02 -4.16
CA ALA A 432 10.67 21.42 -4.51
C ALA A 432 9.23 21.87 -4.23
N LEU A 433 8.22 21.11 -4.67
CA LEU A 433 6.81 21.48 -4.45
C LEU A 433 6.41 21.49 -2.98
N PRO A 434 6.78 20.49 -2.14
CA PRO A 434 6.60 20.57 -0.70
C PRO A 434 7.30 21.78 -0.08
N ALA A 435 8.52 22.12 -0.52
CA ALA A 435 9.23 23.31 -0.05
C ALA A 435 8.51 24.61 -0.45
N PHE A 436 7.92 24.67 -1.64
CA PHE A 436 7.12 25.81 -2.09
C PHE A 436 5.82 25.92 -1.31
N ALA A 437 5.21 24.80 -0.93
CA ALA A 437 3.95 24.76 -0.20
C ALA A 437 4.13 25.10 1.30
N LEU A 438 5.28 24.78 1.89
CA LEU A 438 5.58 24.97 3.31
C LEU A 438 5.29 26.38 3.87
N PRO A 439 5.74 27.50 3.24
CA PRO A 439 5.42 28.85 3.74
C PRO A 439 3.93 29.22 3.63
N PHE A 440 3.15 28.48 2.84
CA PHE A 440 1.70 28.69 2.67
C PHE A 440 0.89 27.61 3.40
N GLY A 441 1.41 27.11 4.52
CA GLY A 441 0.74 26.12 5.35
C GLY A 441 0.60 24.75 4.69
N GLY A 442 1.39 24.46 3.66
CA GLY A 442 1.33 23.21 2.89
C GLY A 442 0.36 23.24 1.70
N LYS A 443 -0.22 24.40 1.37
CA LYS A 443 -0.94 24.60 0.10
C LYS A 443 0.02 25.06 -0.99
N LEU A 444 -0.14 24.53 -2.19
CA LEU A 444 0.62 25.00 -3.33
C LEU A 444 0.05 26.34 -3.83
N PRO A 445 0.88 27.37 -4.05
CA PRO A 445 0.41 28.63 -4.60
C PRO A 445 -0.15 28.47 -6.02
N SER A 446 -1.26 29.15 -6.34
CA SER A 446 -1.91 29.05 -7.66
C SER A 446 -1.03 29.49 -8.84
N ILE A 447 -0.01 30.32 -8.59
CA ILE A 447 0.98 30.67 -9.62
C ILE A 447 1.77 29.44 -10.08
N VAL A 448 2.01 28.47 -9.18
CA VAL A 448 2.78 27.26 -9.50
C VAL A 448 1.95 26.33 -10.38
N THR A 449 0.68 26.13 -10.05
CA THR A 449 -0.26 25.34 -10.89
C THR A 449 -0.47 26.02 -12.24
N SER A 450 -0.62 27.35 -12.27
CA SER A 450 -0.75 28.11 -13.54
C SER A 450 0.48 27.98 -14.45
N VAL A 451 1.69 27.98 -13.87
CA VAL A 451 2.93 27.77 -14.63
C VAL A 451 3.01 26.34 -15.14
N HIS A 452 2.58 25.36 -14.35
CA HIS A 452 2.48 23.97 -14.80
C HIS A 452 1.53 23.85 -15.98
N ASP A 453 0.33 24.40 -15.88
CA ASP A 453 -0.69 24.31 -16.94
C ASP A 453 -0.22 25.00 -18.22
N LEU A 454 0.43 26.16 -18.10
CA LEU A 454 1.07 26.83 -19.24
C LEU A 454 2.12 25.94 -19.94
N MET A 455 2.93 25.21 -19.17
CA MET A 455 3.95 24.32 -19.75
C MET A 455 3.30 23.13 -20.45
N VAL A 456 2.24 22.56 -19.87
CA VAL A 456 1.45 21.48 -20.49
C VAL A 456 0.78 21.96 -21.77
N ASP A 457 0.15 23.13 -21.75
CA ASP A 457 -0.51 23.72 -22.93
C ASP A 457 0.49 24.00 -24.06
N GLN A 458 1.71 24.45 -23.71
CA GLN A 458 2.71 24.85 -24.69
C GLN A 458 3.48 23.66 -25.28
N PHE A 459 3.84 22.66 -24.48
CA PHE A 459 4.75 21.59 -24.87
C PHE A 459 4.07 20.22 -24.94
N GLY A 460 2.79 20.13 -24.64
CA GLY A 460 2.08 18.87 -24.48
C GLY A 460 2.23 18.32 -23.06
N MET A 461 1.39 17.35 -22.75
CA MET A 461 1.22 16.83 -21.38
C MET A 461 2.48 16.14 -20.82
N ASP A 462 3.15 15.31 -21.63
CA ASP A 462 4.34 14.57 -21.19
C ASP A 462 5.54 15.50 -21.05
N ASP A 463 5.91 16.21 -22.12
CA ASP A 463 7.09 17.07 -22.16
C ASP A 463 6.94 18.32 -21.28
N GLY A 464 5.74 18.91 -21.26
CA GLY A 464 5.43 20.08 -20.43
C GLY A 464 5.61 19.81 -18.95
N SER A 465 5.15 18.65 -18.46
CA SER A 465 5.36 18.24 -17.07
C SER A 465 6.84 18.04 -16.74
N VAL A 466 7.59 17.39 -17.63
CA VAL A 466 9.04 17.18 -17.44
C VAL A 466 9.80 18.50 -17.42
N TYR A 467 9.43 19.46 -18.27
CA TYR A 467 10.03 20.79 -18.28
C TYR A 467 9.66 21.60 -17.04
N PHE A 468 8.41 21.51 -16.57
CA PHE A 468 7.98 22.09 -15.31
C PHE A 468 8.79 21.55 -14.13
N ASP A 469 8.97 20.24 -14.04
CA ASP A 469 9.76 19.60 -12.98
C ASP A 469 11.22 20.09 -13.00
N LYS A 470 11.83 20.18 -14.19
CA LYS A 470 13.17 20.74 -14.36
C LYS A 470 13.21 22.20 -13.89
N LEU A 471 12.23 23.02 -14.27
CA LEU A 471 12.14 24.42 -13.87
C LEU A 471 12.09 24.57 -12.34
N CYS A 472 11.28 23.75 -11.67
CA CYS A 472 11.15 23.75 -10.20
C CYS A 472 12.47 23.45 -9.48
N VAL A 473 13.37 22.68 -10.09
CA VAL A 473 14.69 22.38 -9.52
C VAL A 473 15.73 23.43 -9.90
N PHE A 474 15.79 23.85 -11.17
CA PHE A 474 16.83 24.75 -11.65
C PHE A 474 16.66 26.20 -11.19
N LEU A 475 15.41 26.71 -11.13
CA LEU A 475 15.17 28.11 -10.81
C LEU A 475 15.62 28.47 -9.38
N PRO A 476 15.30 27.69 -8.32
CA PRO A 476 15.82 27.96 -6.98
C PRO A 476 17.35 27.87 -6.92
N LEU A 477 17.96 26.89 -7.59
CA LEU A 477 19.43 26.75 -7.64
C LEU A 477 20.09 27.97 -8.29
N LEU A 478 19.51 28.49 -9.38
CA LEU A 478 19.99 29.70 -10.05
C LEU A 478 19.85 30.92 -9.14
N LEU A 479 18.73 31.08 -8.44
CA LEU A 479 18.52 32.19 -7.50
C LEU A 479 19.51 32.15 -6.33
N VAL A 480 19.76 30.96 -5.76
CA VAL A 480 20.79 30.76 -4.72
C VAL A 480 22.17 31.10 -5.28
N GLY A 481 22.50 30.67 -6.50
CA GLY A 481 23.75 31.02 -7.18
C GLY A 481 23.93 32.54 -7.34
N LEU A 482 22.90 33.26 -7.77
CA LEU A 482 22.91 34.72 -7.89
C LEU A 482 23.04 35.42 -6.53
N LEU A 483 22.38 34.92 -5.49
CA LEU A 483 22.51 35.44 -4.12
C LEU A 483 23.92 35.25 -3.57
N VAL A 484 24.52 34.07 -3.77
CA VAL A 484 25.91 33.79 -3.38
C VAL A 484 26.85 34.70 -4.15
N GLN A 485 26.67 34.87 -5.46
CA GLN A 485 27.49 35.77 -6.27
C GLN A 485 27.39 37.23 -5.79
N SER A 486 26.18 37.69 -5.46
CA SER A 486 25.92 39.03 -4.91
C SER A 486 26.58 39.21 -3.54
N LEU A 487 26.48 38.21 -2.65
CA LEU A 487 27.10 38.21 -1.33
C LEU A 487 28.62 38.23 -1.41
N VAL A 488 29.21 37.40 -2.28
CA VAL A 488 30.66 37.39 -2.52
C VAL A 488 31.13 38.73 -3.08
N GLY A 489 30.37 39.33 -4.00
CA GLY A 489 30.63 40.67 -4.50
C GLY A 489 30.58 41.75 -3.41
N TYR A 490 29.60 41.67 -2.52
CA TYR A 490 29.46 42.57 -1.37
C TYR A 490 30.64 42.45 -0.39
N ILE A 491 31.01 41.23 0.00
CA ILE A 491 32.14 40.95 0.90
C ILE A 491 33.45 41.44 0.28
N ARG A 492 33.69 41.16 -1.01
CA ARG A 492 34.87 41.64 -1.73
C ARG A 492 34.97 43.16 -1.72
N LYS A 493 33.85 43.86 -1.96
CA LYS A 493 33.79 45.33 -1.92
C LYS A 493 34.02 45.89 -0.51
N GLN A 494 33.58 45.20 0.54
CA GLN A 494 33.89 45.57 1.93
C GLN A 494 35.37 45.37 2.27
N LEU A 495 35.98 44.26 1.83
CA LEU A 495 37.41 44.00 2.02
C LEU A 495 38.26 45.05 1.29
N GLU A 496 37.92 45.35 0.04
CA GLU A 496 38.60 46.39 -0.76
C GLU A 496 38.37 47.80 -0.17
N GLY A 497 37.19 48.11 0.39
CA GLY A 497 36.89 49.39 1.04
C GLY A 497 37.49 49.57 2.45
N SER A 498 37.93 48.50 3.10
CA SER A 498 38.59 48.54 4.41
C SER A 498 40.11 48.80 4.33
N GLY A 499 40.74 48.57 3.18
CA GLY A 499 42.16 48.82 2.94
C GLY A 499 42.53 50.29 2.68
N GLU A 500 41.54 51.17 2.46
CA GLU A 500 41.79 52.57 2.04
C GLU A 500 41.71 53.59 3.19
N LYS A 501 41.33 53.17 4.42
CA LYS A 501 41.23 54.08 5.58
C LYS A 501 42.50 54.20 6.44
N ASP A 502 43.50 53.31 6.25
CA ASP A 502 44.73 53.33 7.07
C ASP A 502 45.91 54.12 6.46
N THR A 503 45.75 54.70 5.27
CA THR A 503 46.84 55.41 4.56
C THR A 503 46.76 56.94 4.58
N LYS A 504 45.81 57.56 5.29
CA LYS A 504 45.65 59.03 5.34
C LYS A 504 45.96 59.74 6.67
N SER A 505 46.40 59.04 7.73
CA SER A 505 46.65 59.66 9.04
C SER A 505 48.13 59.78 9.45
N ARG A 506 49.08 59.43 8.59
CA ARG A 506 50.51 59.35 8.97
C ARG A 506 51.42 60.25 8.13
N GLU A 507 51.07 61.52 8.02
CA GLU A 507 52.00 62.54 7.49
C GLU A 507 51.87 63.84 8.29
N LYS A 508 52.46 63.87 9.49
CA LYS A 508 53.01 65.08 10.11
C LYS A 508 53.87 64.75 11.34
N ASN A 509 55.07 65.32 11.34
CA ASN A 509 56.02 65.52 12.44
C ASN A 509 56.98 64.38 12.79
N SER A 510 58.22 64.47 12.30
CA SER A 510 59.38 64.72 13.17
C SER A 510 60.69 64.86 12.36
N THR A 511 61.46 65.88 12.73
CA THR A 511 62.84 66.18 12.31
C THR A 511 63.70 66.21 13.60
N PRO A 512 65.04 66.29 13.53
CA PRO A 512 66.02 65.25 13.18
C PRO A 512 67.00 64.93 14.33
N ALA A 513 67.75 63.82 14.27
CA ALA A 513 69.02 63.69 15.02
C ALA A 513 69.96 62.61 14.46
N THR A 514 71.11 63.08 13.95
CA THR A 514 72.50 62.55 14.09
C THR A 514 72.85 61.08 13.81
N THR A 515 73.71 60.93 12.80
CA THR A 515 74.74 59.89 12.53
C THR A 515 75.67 59.60 13.73
N PRO A 516 76.46 58.49 13.80
CA PRO A 516 77.21 57.89 12.68
C PRO A 516 77.38 56.34 12.60
N ARG A 517 77.65 55.90 11.35
CA ARG A 517 78.55 54.83 10.86
C ARG A 517 78.86 53.59 11.74
N LYS A 518 78.64 52.40 11.16
CA LYS A 518 79.71 51.52 10.64
C LYS A 518 79.15 50.34 9.84
N GLY A 519 79.63 50.19 8.61
CA GLY A 519 79.43 49.00 7.78
C GLY A 519 80.53 47.96 7.97
N LYS A 520 80.17 46.69 7.77
CA LYS A 520 81.04 45.56 7.42
C LYS A 520 80.32 44.82 6.29
N LYS A 521 80.72 45.04 5.04
CA LYS A 521 81.63 44.18 4.24
C LYS A 521 81.22 42.70 4.21
N GLY A 522 80.71 42.29 3.04
CA GLY A 522 80.72 40.92 2.53
C GLY A 522 80.41 40.99 1.03
N LYS A 523 81.42 40.76 0.19
CA LYS A 523 81.39 40.87 -1.28
C LYS A 523 81.81 39.50 -1.83
N LYS A 524 81.00 38.98 -2.76
CA LYS A 524 81.28 38.08 -3.90
C LYS A 524 82.30 36.94 -3.74
N GLU A 525 81.87 35.72 -4.03
CA GLU A 525 81.98 35.09 -5.36
C GLU A 525 80.85 34.09 -5.58
#